data_AF-A0A2V8RCB5-F1
#
_entry.id   AF-A0A2V8RCB5-F1
#
_cell.length_a   1.000
_cell.length_b   1.000
_cell.length_c   1.000
_cell.angle_alpha   90.00
_cell.angle_beta   90.00
_cell.angle_gamma   90.00
#
_symmetry.space_group_name_H-M   'P 1'
#
loop_
_entity.id
_entity.type
_entity.pdbx_description
1 polymer ?
#
loop_
_entity_poly.entity_id
_entity_poly.type
_entity_poly.pdbx_seq_one_letter_code
_entity_poly.pdbx_strand_id
1 'polypeptide(L)'
;MASADRDNSGLIEALIGDGRPLLVFVGLCLVLAGGFALFLSTTHRFLPHDVQFLGMTAEQLCGIQNCRVVYFMFHDRVAFGGALIAIGSLYIWLAEFPLRKGEAWAWWLFMISGFAGFGSFLGYLGYGYLDSWHGIATLLLVPFFIGGLVKSFSLLEAPARFSSLTKSATSVRWSSPFGIGRALLLATAAGMIAGGFIVMMVGMTRVFVSQDLQFIGLPAVDIRAINPRLIPLIAHDRAGFGGVICTTGIVVLFCVWCAKPSKSLWQVLFFAGAVGFASAIGVHPAVGYLNLIHLAPALLGAISFLVGIALCYRPMVYGD
;
A
#
# COMPACT_ATOMS: atom_id res chain seq x y z
N MET A 1 11.54 41.78 28.77
CA MET A 1 10.15 41.51 29.18
C MET A 1 9.78 40.15 28.64
N ALA A 2 9.57 39.19 29.54
CA ALA A 2 9.19 37.82 29.20
C ALA A 2 7.72 37.74 28.77
N SER A 3 7.49 36.83 27.83
CA SER A 3 6.26 36.26 27.27
C SER A 3 4.92 36.54 27.95
N ALA A 4 3.93 36.84 27.11
CA ALA A 4 2.62 36.21 27.17
C ALA A 4 2.14 36.04 25.72
N ASP A 5 2.68 35.02 25.05
CA ASP A 5 2.09 34.51 23.82
C ASP A 5 0.77 33.86 24.25
N ARG A 6 -0.34 34.60 24.11
CA ARG A 6 -1.66 34.02 24.35
C ARG A 6 -1.89 33.07 23.20
N ASP A 7 -1.95 31.79 23.51
CA ASP A 7 -2.35 30.71 22.61
C ASP A 7 -3.79 30.98 22.14
N ASN A 8 -3.93 31.86 21.16
CA ASN A 8 -5.20 32.34 20.60
C ASN A 8 -5.74 31.37 19.54
N SER A 9 -4.99 30.34 19.19
CA SER A 9 -5.42 29.28 18.27
C SER A 9 -6.49 28.41 18.93
N GLY A 10 -7.61 28.21 18.24
CA GLY A 10 -8.59 27.21 18.66
C GLY A 10 -8.02 25.80 18.56
N LEU A 11 -8.44 24.87 19.42
CA LEU A 11 -8.00 23.47 19.39
C LEU A 11 -8.17 22.82 18.00
N ILE A 12 -9.27 23.12 17.31
CA ILE A 12 -9.55 22.61 15.96
C ILE A 12 -8.56 23.18 14.94
N GLU A 13 -8.21 24.47 15.06
CA GLU A 13 -7.24 25.11 14.18
C GLU A 13 -5.84 24.53 14.38
N ALA A 14 -5.46 24.22 15.63
CA ALA A 14 -4.20 23.56 15.93
C ALA A 14 -4.14 22.12 15.36
N LEU A 15 -5.26 21.37 15.42
CA LEU A 15 -5.34 20.00 14.90
C LEU A 15 -5.37 19.94 13.36
N ILE A 16 -6.03 20.90 12.69
CA ILE A 16 -6.08 20.96 11.23
C ILE A 16 -4.79 21.58 10.67
N GLY A 17 -4.30 22.64 11.30
CA GLY A 17 -3.13 23.40 10.91
C GLY A 17 -3.18 23.81 9.43
N ASP A 18 -2.08 23.51 8.74
CA ASP A 18 -1.90 23.73 7.30
C ASP A 18 -2.45 22.59 6.42
N GLY A 19 -3.22 21.66 7.00
CA GLY A 19 -3.77 20.49 6.32
C GLY A 19 -2.86 19.26 6.31
N ARG A 20 -1.54 19.42 6.51
CA ARG A 20 -0.61 18.27 6.61
C ARG A 20 -0.95 17.34 7.78
N PRO A 21 -1.33 17.82 8.98
CA PRO A 21 -1.77 16.94 10.07
C PRO A 21 -2.89 15.97 9.68
N LEU A 22 -3.82 16.40 8.82
CA LEU A 22 -4.91 15.53 8.33
C LEU A 22 -4.38 14.42 7.41
N LEU A 23 -3.42 14.74 6.54
CA LEU A 23 -2.78 13.75 5.67
C LEU A 23 -1.89 12.77 6.46
N VAL A 24 -1.21 13.26 7.50
CA VAL A 24 -0.46 12.41 8.45
C VAL A 24 -1.42 11.49 9.20
N PHE A 25 -2.55 12.01 9.67
CA PHE A 25 -3.59 11.20 10.30
C PHE A 25 -4.08 10.07 9.39
N VAL A 26 -4.35 10.37 8.11
CA VAL A 26 -4.68 9.32 7.12
C VAL A 26 -3.55 8.28 7.02
N GLY A 27 -2.31 8.71 6.89
CA GLY A 27 -1.16 7.80 6.85
C GLY A 27 -1.04 6.92 8.09
N LEU A 28 -1.28 7.46 9.28
CA LEU A 28 -1.31 6.72 10.54
C LEU A 28 -2.45 5.70 10.58
N CYS A 29 -3.65 6.08 10.14
CA CYS A 29 -4.77 5.15 10.04
C CYS A 29 -4.47 3.97 9.09
N LEU A 30 -3.78 4.22 7.97
CA LEU A 30 -3.34 3.15 7.07
C LEU A 30 -2.32 2.21 7.72
N VAL A 31 -1.35 2.76 8.46
CA VAL A 31 -0.38 1.95 9.24
C VAL A 31 -1.10 1.08 10.28
N LEU A 32 -2.03 1.67 11.04
CA LEU A 32 -2.80 0.96 12.05
C LEU A 32 -3.71 -0.11 11.44
N ALA A 33 -4.36 0.19 10.31
CA ALA A 33 -5.17 -0.78 9.58
C ALA A 33 -4.33 -1.95 9.05
N GLY A 34 -3.14 -1.67 8.52
CA GLY A 34 -2.19 -2.71 8.10
C GLY A 34 -1.72 -3.57 9.26
N GLY A 35 -1.38 -2.96 10.40
CA GLY A 35 -1.03 -3.68 11.63
C GLY A 35 -2.18 -4.55 12.15
N PHE A 36 -3.42 -4.06 12.09
CA PHE A 36 -4.62 -4.82 12.44
C PHE A 36 -4.85 -6.01 11.50
N ALA A 37 -4.65 -5.84 10.19
CA ALA A 37 -4.74 -6.95 9.23
C ALA A 37 -3.69 -8.04 9.50
N LEU A 38 -2.46 -7.65 9.86
CA LEU A 38 -1.42 -8.61 10.29
C LEU A 38 -1.84 -9.33 11.57
N PHE A 39 -2.33 -8.61 12.58
CA PHE A 39 -2.81 -9.19 13.83
C PHE A 39 -3.93 -10.22 13.60
N LEU A 40 -4.95 -9.89 12.81
CA LEU A 40 -6.03 -10.84 12.47
C LEU A 40 -5.52 -12.09 11.76
N SER A 41 -4.55 -11.91 10.85
CA SER A 41 -3.97 -13.03 10.11
C SER A 41 -3.18 -13.96 11.04
N THR A 42 -2.39 -13.41 11.96
CA THR A 42 -1.63 -14.22 12.95
C THR A 42 -2.54 -14.94 13.95
N THR A 43 -3.72 -14.39 14.25
CA THR A 43 -4.71 -15.02 15.13
C THR A 43 -5.62 -16.01 14.39
N HIS A 44 -5.46 -16.16 13.07
CA HIS A 44 -6.25 -17.06 12.21
C HIS A 44 -7.76 -16.81 12.30
N ARG A 45 -8.17 -15.54 12.43
CA ARG A 45 -9.59 -15.15 12.55
C ARG A 45 -10.05 -14.34 11.35
N PHE A 46 -11.26 -14.64 10.89
CA PHE A 46 -12.00 -13.76 10.00
C PHE A 46 -12.64 -12.62 10.77
N LEU A 47 -12.96 -11.52 10.08
CA LEU A 47 -13.70 -10.43 10.69
C LEU A 47 -15.12 -10.88 11.05
N PRO A 48 -15.77 -10.27 12.06
CA PRO A 48 -17.14 -10.63 12.40
C PRO A 48 -18.11 -10.52 11.22
N HIS A 49 -17.93 -9.51 10.36
CA HIS A 49 -18.77 -9.34 9.18
C HIS A 49 -18.42 -10.34 8.05
N ASP A 50 -17.15 -10.75 7.90
CA ASP A 50 -16.75 -11.86 7.02
C ASP A 50 -17.49 -13.15 7.43
N VAL A 51 -17.52 -13.46 8.74
CA VAL A 51 -18.19 -14.64 9.29
C VAL A 51 -19.70 -14.55 9.10
N GLN A 52 -20.31 -13.39 9.31
CA GLN A 52 -21.74 -13.18 9.04
C GLN A 52 -22.08 -13.35 7.55
N PHE A 53 -21.20 -12.87 6.67
CA PHE A 53 -21.37 -13.04 5.23
C PHE A 53 -21.22 -14.50 4.82
N LEU A 54 -20.15 -15.17 5.24
CA LEU A 54 -19.92 -16.57 4.90
C LEU A 54 -20.91 -17.53 5.58
N GLY A 55 -21.39 -17.21 6.78
CA GLY A 55 -22.07 -18.16 7.66
C GLY A 55 -21.14 -19.26 8.19
N MET A 56 -19.81 -19.05 8.11
CA MET A 56 -18.79 -20.01 8.52
C MET A 56 -17.61 -19.28 9.18
N THR A 57 -17.03 -19.89 10.20
CA THR A 57 -15.79 -19.43 10.82
C THR A 57 -14.56 -19.89 10.03
N ALA A 58 -13.41 -19.25 10.26
CA ALA A 58 -12.14 -19.70 9.69
C ALA A 58 -11.81 -21.14 10.11
N GLU A 59 -12.11 -21.54 11.36
CA GLU A 59 -11.89 -22.89 11.87
C GLU A 59 -12.76 -23.94 11.15
N GLN A 60 -14.04 -23.64 10.93
CA GLN A 60 -14.94 -24.53 10.17
C GLN A 60 -14.46 -24.71 8.72
N LEU A 61 -14.00 -23.63 8.09
CA LEU A 61 -13.43 -23.69 6.75
C LEU A 61 -12.07 -24.41 6.73
N CYS A 62 -11.30 -24.31 7.82
CA CYS A 62 -10.01 -25.00 8.00
C CYS A 62 -10.19 -26.53 7.95
N GLY A 63 -11.32 -27.04 8.46
CA GLY A 63 -11.68 -28.46 8.41
C GLY A 63 -11.82 -29.03 6.99
N ILE A 64 -11.77 -28.19 5.95
CA ILE A 64 -11.90 -28.58 4.55
C ILE A 64 -10.53 -28.46 3.86
N GLN A 65 -10.13 -29.51 3.13
CA GLN A 65 -8.90 -29.53 2.31
C GLN A 65 -7.65 -29.07 3.07
N ASN A 66 -7.48 -29.56 4.31
CA ASN A 66 -6.30 -29.30 5.15
C ASN A 66 -6.00 -27.79 5.30
N CYS A 67 -7.04 -26.98 5.54
CA CYS A 67 -6.94 -25.53 5.74
C CYS A 67 -6.43 -24.69 4.57
N ARG A 68 -6.25 -25.28 3.37
CA ARG A 68 -5.57 -24.60 2.26
C ARG A 68 -6.31 -23.35 1.75
N VAL A 69 -7.65 -23.35 1.77
CA VAL A 69 -8.46 -22.16 1.42
C VAL A 69 -8.22 -21.03 2.43
N VAL A 70 -8.20 -21.36 3.73
CA VAL A 70 -7.98 -20.39 4.81
C VAL A 70 -6.57 -19.80 4.74
N TYR A 71 -5.57 -20.66 4.53
CA TYR A 71 -4.18 -20.24 4.33
C TYR A 71 -4.00 -19.37 3.08
N PHE A 72 -4.73 -19.66 2.01
CA PHE A 72 -4.79 -18.79 0.84
C PHE A 72 -5.43 -17.43 1.15
N MET A 73 -6.44 -17.34 2.00
CA MET A 73 -6.99 -16.03 2.36
C MET A 73 -6.03 -15.24 3.25
N PHE A 74 -5.39 -15.90 4.22
CA PHE A 74 -4.47 -15.22 5.13
C PHE A 74 -3.16 -14.78 4.48
N HIS A 75 -2.63 -15.50 3.47
CA HIS A 75 -1.43 -15.04 2.78
C HIS A 75 -1.66 -13.71 2.04
N ASP A 76 -2.79 -13.56 1.34
CA ASP A 76 -3.20 -12.32 0.68
C ASP A 76 -3.37 -11.20 1.72
N ARG A 77 -4.00 -11.50 2.87
CA ARG A 77 -4.25 -10.54 3.96
C ARG A 77 -2.97 -10.05 4.65
N VAL A 78 -1.98 -10.92 4.85
CA VAL A 78 -0.66 -10.52 5.39
C VAL A 78 0.08 -9.61 4.42
N ALA A 79 0.11 -9.98 3.13
CA ALA A 79 0.75 -9.18 2.10
C ALA A 79 0.07 -7.79 1.97
N PHE A 80 -1.26 -7.76 2.02
CA PHE A 80 -2.06 -6.53 2.07
C PHE A 80 -1.72 -5.65 3.28
N GLY A 81 -1.65 -6.24 4.48
CA GLY A 81 -1.30 -5.52 5.70
C GLY A 81 0.08 -4.87 5.65
N GLY A 82 1.08 -5.58 5.12
CA GLY A 82 2.41 -5.01 4.88
C GLY A 82 2.41 -3.85 3.89
N ALA A 83 1.64 -3.98 2.80
CA ALA A 83 1.51 -2.92 1.80
C ALA A 83 0.82 -1.66 2.36
N LEU A 84 -0.19 -1.81 3.23
CA LEU A 84 -0.83 -0.69 3.93
C LEU A 84 0.12 0.06 4.85
N ILE A 85 0.96 -0.65 5.61
CA ILE A 85 1.99 -0.03 6.47
C ILE A 85 2.98 0.74 5.60
N ALA A 86 3.39 0.17 4.46
CA ALA A 86 4.33 0.80 3.54
C ALA A 86 3.77 2.11 2.97
N ILE A 87 2.58 2.11 2.38
CA ILE A 87 1.97 3.35 1.84
C ILE A 87 1.64 4.36 2.92
N GLY A 88 1.14 3.93 4.08
CA GLY A 88 0.85 4.84 5.20
C GLY A 88 2.10 5.58 5.68
N SER A 89 3.23 4.88 5.76
CA SER A 89 4.53 5.46 6.12
C SER A 89 5.06 6.42 5.05
N LEU A 90 4.87 6.09 3.77
CA LEU A 90 5.20 6.97 2.65
C LEU A 90 4.34 8.24 2.66
N TYR A 91 3.04 8.15 2.96
CA TYR A 91 2.16 9.30 3.10
C TYR A 91 2.58 10.22 4.25
N ILE A 92 2.93 9.65 5.40
CA ILE A 92 3.47 10.45 6.52
C ILE A 92 4.73 11.19 6.08
N TRP A 93 5.66 10.50 5.41
CA TRP A 93 6.87 11.15 4.90
C TRP A 93 6.56 12.23 3.85
N LEU A 94 5.64 11.96 2.93
CA LEU A 94 5.24 12.89 1.86
C LEU A 94 4.65 14.17 2.43
N ALA A 95 3.85 14.07 3.50
CA ALA A 95 3.31 15.21 4.22
C ALA A 95 4.41 15.98 4.98
N GLU A 96 5.28 15.28 5.73
CA GLU A 96 6.22 15.95 6.63
C GLU A 96 7.47 16.55 5.96
N PHE A 97 7.88 16.00 4.82
CA PHE A 97 9.13 16.40 4.18
C PHE A 97 8.90 17.28 2.94
N PRO A 98 8.46 16.76 1.78
CA PRO A 98 8.32 17.59 0.58
C PRO A 98 7.10 18.50 0.60
N LEU A 99 5.94 18.07 1.13
CA LEU A 99 4.75 18.93 1.18
C LEU A 99 4.94 20.10 2.16
N ARG A 100 5.60 19.87 3.30
CA ARG A 100 6.00 20.93 4.24
C ARG A 100 6.86 22.02 3.59
N LYS A 101 7.66 21.64 2.59
CA LYS A 101 8.51 22.55 1.80
C LYS A 101 7.77 23.20 0.62
N GLY A 102 6.46 22.97 0.49
CA GLY A 102 5.67 23.50 -0.62
C GLY A 102 5.98 22.84 -1.97
N GLU A 103 6.61 21.66 -2.00
CA GLU A 103 6.96 20.99 -3.25
C GLU A 103 5.70 20.47 -3.96
N ALA A 104 5.31 21.12 -5.06
CA ALA A 104 4.05 20.86 -5.77
C ALA A 104 3.83 19.40 -6.19
N TRP A 105 4.89 18.67 -6.53
CA TRP A 105 4.78 17.26 -6.93
C TRP A 105 4.24 16.38 -5.81
N ALA A 106 4.51 16.71 -4.54
CA ALA A 106 4.04 15.92 -3.40
C ALA A 106 2.53 16.00 -3.24
N TRP A 107 1.96 17.20 -3.44
CA TRP A 107 0.52 17.41 -3.43
C TRP A 107 -0.17 16.68 -4.59
N TRP A 108 0.39 16.80 -5.80
CA TRP A 108 -0.14 16.09 -6.97
C TRP A 108 0.00 14.57 -6.82
N LEU A 109 1.07 14.10 -6.18
CA LEU A 109 1.25 12.70 -5.86
C LEU A 109 0.15 12.19 -4.93
N PHE A 110 -0.14 12.91 -3.83
CA PHE A 110 -1.28 12.58 -2.98
C PHE A 110 -2.58 12.53 -3.80
N MET A 111 -2.85 13.51 -4.67
CA MET A 111 -4.07 13.50 -5.47
C MET A 111 -4.18 12.24 -6.34
N ILE A 112 -3.15 11.91 -7.13
CA ILE A 112 -3.21 10.75 -8.05
C ILE A 112 -3.22 9.41 -7.29
N SER A 113 -2.44 9.29 -6.21
CA SER A 113 -2.39 8.05 -5.43
C SER A 113 -3.64 7.89 -4.57
N GLY A 114 -4.21 8.98 -4.08
CA GLY A 114 -5.51 8.99 -3.41
C GLY A 114 -6.62 8.54 -4.35
N PHE A 115 -6.66 9.06 -5.57
CA PHE A 115 -7.63 8.63 -6.57
C PHE A 115 -7.48 7.14 -6.91
N ALA A 116 -6.24 6.65 -7.13
CA ALA A 116 -5.99 5.24 -7.38
C ALA A 116 -6.37 4.34 -6.18
N GLY A 117 -5.96 4.74 -4.97
CA GLY A 117 -6.20 4.00 -3.74
C GLY A 117 -7.68 3.91 -3.39
N PHE A 118 -8.37 5.05 -3.22
CA PHE A 118 -9.79 5.07 -2.94
C PHE A 118 -10.62 4.50 -4.10
N GLY A 119 -10.21 4.73 -5.34
CA GLY A 119 -10.86 4.16 -6.52
C GLY A 119 -10.79 2.64 -6.58
N SER A 120 -9.71 2.03 -6.08
CA SER A 120 -9.55 0.58 -6.07
C SER A 120 -10.60 -0.15 -5.22
N PHE A 121 -11.19 0.52 -4.23
CA PHE A 121 -12.34 0.03 -3.45
C PHE A 121 -13.52 -0.37 -4.35
N LEU A 122 -13.72 0.34 -5.47
CA LEU A 122 -14.82 0.07 -6.39
C LEU A 122 -14.60 -1.20 -7.22
N GLY A 123 -13.36 -1.71 -7.29
CA GLY A 123 -12.99 -2.82 -8.17
C GLY A 123 -13.74 -4.12 -7.87
N TYR A 124 -13.98 -4.43 -6.59
CA TYR A 124 -14.61 -5.71 -6.20
C TYR A 124 -16.11 -5.63 -5.95
N LEU A 125 -16.72 -4.44 -5.96
CA LEU A 125 -18.15 -4.28 -5.64
C LEU A 125 -19.07 -5.09 -6.57
N GLY A 126 -18.62 -5.40 -7.79
CA GLY A 126 -19.34 -6.22 -8.75
C GLY A 126 -19.48 -7.71 -8.39
N TYR A 127 -18.76 -8.22 -7.38
CA TYR A 127 -18.77 -9.65 -6.99
C TYR A 127 -19.81 -10.02 -5.93
N GLY A 128 -20.60 -9.05 -5.45
CA GLY A 128 -21.65 -9.31 -4.46
C GLY A 128 -21.13 -9.43 -3.02
N TYR A 129 -19.90 -9.00 -2.75
CA TYR A 129 -19.36 -8.81 -1.40
C TYR A 129 -19.04 -7.33 -1.16
N LEU A 130 -19.59 -6.78 -0.09
CA LEU A 130 -19.26 -5.45 0.41
C LEU A 130 -18.62 -5.61 1.78
N ASP A 131 -17.32 -5.33 1.88
CA ASP A 131 -16.67 -5.16 3.17
C ASP A 131 -17.15 -3.86 3.80
N SER A 132 -18.17 -3.98 4.66
CA SER A 132 -18.79 -2.84 5.35
C SER A 132 -17.80 -2.12 6.27
N TRP A 133 -16.84 -2.83 6.86
CA TRP A 133 -15.86 -2.23 7.76
C TRP A 133 -14.86 -1.38 6.98
N HIS A 134 -14.33 -1.91 5.89
CA HIS A 134 -13.49 -1.17 4.95
C HIS A 134 -14.27 0.01 4.36
N GLY A 135 -15.52 -0.20 3.94
CA GLY A 135 -16.37 0.86 3.40
C GLY A 135 -16.56 2.02 4.38
N ILE A 136 -16.87 1.73 5.65
CA ILE A 136 -16.97 2.74 6.70
C ILE A 136 -15.63 3.44 6.93
N ALA A 137 -14.54 2.68 7.04
CA ALA A 137 -13.20 3.26 7.22
C ALA A 137 -12.83 4.20 6.05
N THR A 138 -13.16 3.81 4.82
CA THR A 138 -12.96 4.63 3.62
C THR A 138 -13.79 5.90 3.67
N LEU A 139 -15.10 5.78 3.94
CA LEU A 139 -16.01 6.93 4.05
C LEU A 139 -15.56 7.92 5.14
N LEU A 140 -15.00 7.41 6.24
CA LEU A 140 -14.45 8.24 7.30
C LEU A 140 -13.12 8.90 6.92
N LEU A 141 -12.23 8.22 6.18
CA LEU A 141 -10.91 8.76 5.81
C LEU A 141 -10.95 9.76 4.66
N VAL A 142 -11.86 9.59 3.70
CA VAL A 142 -12.02 10.49 2.54
C VAL A 142 -12.14 11.98 2.93
N PRO A 143 -12.98 12.41 3.89
CA PRO A 143 -13.07 13.82 4.26
C PRO A 143 -11.78 14.37 4.89
N PHE A 144 -11.04 13.58 5.68
CA PHE A 144 -9.73 14.01 6.20
C PHE A 144 -8.71 14.15 5.07
N PHE A 145 -8.72 13.22 4.12
CA PHE A 145 -7.84 13.27 2.96
C PHE A 145 -8.11 14.48 2.07
N ILE A 146 -9.38 14.71 1.71
CA ILE A 146 -9.80 15.86 0.90
C ILE A 146 -9.53 17.16 1.66
N GLY A 147 -9.90 17.23 2.94
CA GLY A 147 -9.63 18.41 3.78
C GLY A 147 -8.14 18.73 3.88
N GLY A 148 -7.30 17.70 4.05
CA GLY A 148 -5.85 17.83 4.05
C GLY A 148 -5.30 18.33 2.71
N LEU A 149 -5.77 17.79 1.58
CA LEU A 149 -5.40 18.27 0.24
C LEU A 149 -5.83 19.72 0.01
N VAL A 150 -7.09 20.06 0.29
CA VAL A 150 -7.62 21.41 0.08
C VAL A 150 -6.86 22.44 0.91
N LYS A 151 -6.61 22.15 2.19
CA LYS A 151 -5.89 23.07 3.09
C LYS A 151 -4.41 23.19 2.75
N SER A 152 -3.74 22.08 2.42
CA SER A 152 -2.31 22.09 2.10
C SER A 152 -1.99 22.68 0.72
N PHE A 153 -3.00 22.93 -0.14
CA PHE A 153 -2.79 23.58 -1.43
C PHE A 153 -2.20 24.99 -1.30
N SER A 154 -2.51 25.70 -0.20
CA SER A 154 -1.95 27.04 0.06
C SER A 154 -0.46 27.04 0.39
N LEU A 155 0.12 25.88 0.73
CA LEU A 155 1.55 25.74 1.01
C LEU A 155 2.41 25.70 -0.26
N LEU A 156 1.81 25.47 -1.42
CA LEU A 156 2.56 25.16 -2.63
C LEU A 156 3.31 26.37 -3.18
N GLU A 157 4.59 26.19 -3.47
CA GLU A 157 5.38 27.21 -4.17
C GLU A 157 4.91 27.31 -5.63
N ALA A 158 4.70 28.53 -6.12
CA ALA A 158 4.31 28.75 -7.50
C ALA A 158 5.48 28.44 -8.47
N PRO A 159 5.23 27.77 -9.61
CA PRO A 159 3.93 27.35 -10.11
C PRO A 159 3.52 25.93 -9.65
N ALA A 160 2.34 25.82 -9.01
CA ALA A 160 1.75 24.57 -8.52
C ALA A 160 1.14 23.70 -9.65
N ARG A 161 1.95 23.32 -10.65
CA ARG A 161 1.48 22.62 -11.86
C ARG A 161 1.60 21.11 -11.74
N PHE A 162 0.66 20.40 -12.36
CA PHE A 162 0.71 18.94 -12.52
C PHE A 162 2.00 18.45 -13.20
N SER A 163 2.57 19.27 -14.11
CA SER A 163 3.85 18.99 -14.76
C SER A 163 5.05 18.95 -13.81
N SER A 164 4.89 19.28 -12.52
CA SER A 164 5.92 19.02 -11.50
C SER A 164 6.26 17.53 -11.38
N LEU A 165 5.31 16.62 -11.67
CA LEU A 165 5.53 15.17 -11.67
C LEU A 165 6.41 14.69 -12.83
N THR A 166 6.54 15.45 -13.93
CA THR A 166 7.37 15.04 -15.07
C THR A 166 8.83 15.43 -14.91
N LYS A 167 9.16 16.26 -13.92
CA LYS A 167 10.52 16.72 -13.67
C LYS A 167 11.21 15.83 -12.66
N SER A 168 12.33 15.21 -13.05
CA SER A 168 13.19 14.56 -12.07
C SER A 168 13.90 15.62 -11.23
N ALA A 169 13.97 15.43 -9.91
CA ALA A 169 14.66 16.36 -9.03
C ALA A 169 16.18 16.26 -9.09
N THR A 170 16.74 15.25 -9.76
CA THR A 170 18.18 15.03 -9.79
C THR A 170 18.61 14.59 -11.18
N SER A 171 19.54 15.35 -11.78
CA SER A 171 20.26 14.88 -12.95
C SER A 171 21.24 13.79 -12.49
N VAL A 172 21.13 12.60 -13.06
CA VAL A 172 21.97 11.45 -12.68
C VAL A 172 22.63 10.84 -13.90
N ARG A 173 23.91 10.47 -13.74
CA ARG A 173 24.59 9.60 -14.70
C ARG A 173 24.12 8.17 -14.45
N TRP A 174 23.29 7.63 -15.34
CA TRP A 174 22.69 6.30 -15.18
C TRP A 174 23.70 5.13 -15.08
N SER A 175 24.95 5.34 -15.53
CA SER A 175 26.02 4.35 -15.37
C SER A 175 26.73 4.42 -13.99
N SER A 176 26.44 5.41 -13.14
CA SER A 176 27.02 5.49 -11.81
C SER A 176 26.31 4.52 -10.85
N PRO A 177 26.94 4.10 -9.73
CA PRO A 177 26.28 3.29 -8.71
C PRO A 177 24.94 3.88 -8.26
N PHE A 178 24.89 5.20 -8.03
CA PHE A 178 23.66 5.91 -7.65
C PHE A 178 22.60 5.87 -8.76
N GLY A 179 23.00 6.09 -10.02
CA GLY A 179 22.10 6.03 -11.17
C GLY A 179 21.49 4.64 -11.36
N ILE A 180 22.32 3.59 -11.25
CA ILE A 180 21.87 2.19 -11.28
C ILE A 180 20.92 1.91 -10.11
N GLY A 181 21.26 2.37 -8.90
CA GLY A 181 20.42 2.21 -7.72
C GLY A 181 19.03 2.82 -7.90
N ARG A 182 18.96 4.06 -8.41
CA ARG A 182 17.70 4.73 -8.75
C ARG A 182 16.93 4.00 -9.83
N ALA A 183 17.60 3.51 -10.88
CA ALA A 183 16.96 2.76 -11.95
C ALA A 183 16.32 1.47 -11.43
N LEU A 184 16.99 0.75 -10.53
CA LEU A 184 16.44 -0.46 -9.89
C LEU A 184 15.22 -0.13 -9.02
N LEU A 185 15.26 0.94 -8.24
CA LEU A 185 14.10 1.38 -7.44
C LEU A 185 12.91 1.78 -8.32
N LEU A 186 13.16 2.49 -9.43
CA LEU A 186 12.13 2.84 -10.42
C LEU A 186 11.56 1.60 -11.11
N ALA A 187 12.41 0.64 -11.48
CA ALA A 187 11.99 -0.62 -12.08
C ALA A 187 11.15 -1.46 -11.10
N THR A 188 11.55 -1.52 -9.82
CA THR A 188 10.74 -2.15 -8.77
C THR A 188 9.37 -1.48 -8.66
N ALA A 189 9.32 -0.14 -8.61
CA ALA A 189 8.07 0.60 -8.50
C ALA A 189 7.15 0.38 -9.72
N ALA A 190 7.71 0.40 -10.93
CA ALA A 190 6.96 0.07 -12.15
C ALA A 190 6.44 -1.38 -12.14
N GLY A 191 7.25 -2.33 -11.66
CA GLY A 191 6.83 -3.71 -11.45
C GLY A 191 5.69 -3.85 -10.43
N MET A 192 5.72 -3.07 -9.35
CA MET A 192 4.61 -3.01 -8.38
C MET A 192 3.34 -2.46 -9.02
N ILE A 193 3.42 -1.39 -9.82
CA ILE A 193 2.25 -0.84 -10.53
C ILE A 193 1.64 -1.91 -11.45
N ALA A 194 2.46 -2.52 -12.31
CA ALA A 194 2.00 -3.54 -13.24
C ALA A 194 1.46 -4.77 -12.51
N GLY A 195 2.18 -5.30 -11.52
CA GLY A 195 1.79 -6.46 -10.74
C GLY A 195 0.51 -6.21 -9.94
N GLY A 196 0.42 -5.09 -9.23
CA GLY A 196 -0.76 -4.70 -8.49
C GLY A 196 -1.99 -4.54 -9.38
N PHE A 197 -1.83 -3.89 -10.54
CA PHE A 197 -2.91 -3.79 -11.53
C PHE A 197 -3.35 -5.16 -12.06
N ILE A 198 -2.42 -6.07 -12.38
CA ILE A 198 -2.75 -7.43 -12.83
C ILE A 198 -3.48 -8.21 -11.73
N VAL A 199 -3.00 -8.17 -10.49
CA VAL A 199 -3.63 -8.85 -9.34
C VAL A 199 -5.04 -8.31 -9.13
N MET A 200 -5.21 -6.99 -9.20
CA MET A 200 -6.52 -6.34 -9.11
C MET A 200 -7.44 -6.82 -10.23
N MET A 201 -7.00 -6.77 -11.49
CA MET A 201 -7.78 -7.24 -12.64
C MET A 201 -8.16 -8.72 -12.53
N VAL A 202 -7.25 -9.57 -12.04
CA VAL A 202 -7.54 -10.99 -11.79
C VAL A 202 -8.62 -11.13 -10.71
N GLY A 203 -8.50 -10.40 -9.60
CA GLY A 203 -9.50 -10.35 -8.54
C GLY A 203 -10.88 -9.91 -9.04
N MET A 204 -10.91 -9.02 -10.03
CA MET A 204 -12.13 -8.50 -10.66
C MET A 204 -12.68 -9.34 -11.83
N THR A 205 -12.04 -10.44 -12.21
CA THR A 205 -12.47 -11.22 -13.40
C THR A 205 -12.57 -12.73 -13.15
N ARG A 206 -11.45 -13.39 -12.88
CA ARG A 206 -11.37 -14.85 -12.74
C ARG A 206 -11.05 -15.32 -11.32
N VAL A 207 -10.66 -14.38 -10.45
CA VAL A 207 -10.29 -14.54 -9.02
C VAL A 207 -9.03 -15.38 -8.79
N PHE A 208 -8.93 -16.56 -9.41
CA PHE A 208 -7.82 -17.48 -9.27
C PHE A 208 -6.96 -17.55 -10.52
N VAL A 209 -5.66 -17.75 -10.32
CA VAL A 209 -4.74 -18.28 -11.34
C VAL A 209 -4.50 -19.77 -11.10
N SER A 210 -3.85 -20.45 -12.03
CA SER A 210 -3.62 -21.91 -11.95
C SER A 210 -2.80 -22.30 -10.72
N GLN A 211 -1.82 -21.48 -10.34
CA GLN A 211 -1.00 -21.68 -9.15
C GLN A 211 -1.83 -21.67 -7.86
N ASP A 212 -2.86 -20.81 -7.80
CA ASP A 212 -3.73 -20.71 -6.61
C ASP A 212 -4.54 -21.99 -6.43
N LEU A 213 -5.14 -22.48 -7.52
CA LEU A 213 -5.93 -23.72 -7.50
C LEU A 213 -5.07 -24.95 -7.22
N GLN A 214 -3.82 -24.97 -7.72
CA GLN A 214 -2.85 -26.01 -7.39
C GLN A 214 -2.49 -26.01 -5.90
N PHE A 215 -2.29 -24.83 -5.31
CA PHE A 215 -2.05 -24.71 -3.87
C PHE A 215 -3.27 -25.15 -3.06
N ILE A 216 -4.46 -24.64 -3.39
CA ILE A 216 -5.72 -24.96 -2.72
C ILE A 216 -6.04 -26.46 -2.85
N GLY A 217 -5.71 -27.07 -3.98
CA GLY A 217 -6.00 -28.48 -4.28
C GLY A 217 -7.45 -28.71 -4.72
N LEU A 218 -8.19 -27.65 -5.08
CA LEU A 218 -9.55 -27.72 -5.59
C LEU A 218 -9.71 -26.87 -6.85
N PRO A 219 -10.51 -27.32 -7.83
CA PRO A 219 -10.98 -26.43 -8.89
C PRO A 219 -11.96 -25.40 -8.33
N ALA A 220 -12.09 -24.25 -9.02
CA ALA A 220 -12.97 -23.16 -8.58
C ALA A 220 -14.44 -23.56 -8.41
N VAL A 221 -14.91 -24.56 -9.18
CA VAL A 221 -16.28 -25.09 -9.06
C VAL A 221 -16.52 -25.77 -7.70
N ASP A 222 -15.52 -26.50 -7.19
CA ASP A 222 -15.63 -27.18 -5.90
C ASP A 222 -15.51 -26.19 -4.74
N ILE A 223 -14.67 -25.14 -4.89
CA ILE A 223 -14.61 -24.02 -3.94
C ILE A 223 -15.98 -23.34 -3.82
N ARG A 224 -16.67 -23.12 -4.96
CA ARG A 224 -18.02 -22.58 -4.97
C ARG A 224 -19.04 -23.53 -4.33
N ALA A 225 -18.87 -24.84 -4.52
CA ALA A 225 -19.74 -25.85 -3.93
C ALA A 225 -19.61 -25.95 -2.41
N ILE A 226 -18.42 -25.67 -1.84
CA ILE A 226 -18.24 -25.52 -0.39
C ILE A 226 -19.14 -24.40 0.14
N ASN A 227 -19.04 -23.22 -0.47
CA ASN A 227 -19.89 -22.09 -0.13
C ASN A 227 -19.85 -21.06 -1.28
N PRO A 228 -21.01 -20.69 -1.87
CA PRO A 228 -21.06 -19.76 -3.00
C PRO A 228 -20.54 -18.35 -2.68
N ARG A 229 -20.43 -18.01 -1.39
CA ARG A 229 -19.93 -16.71 -0.90
C ARG A 229 -18.41 -16.64 -0.71
N LEU A 230 -17.69 -17.75 -0.83
CA LEU A 230 -16.22 -17.76 -0.69
C LEU A 230 -15.51 -17.01 -1.82
N ILE A 231 -15.91 -17.26 -3.07
CA ILE A 231 -15.27 -16.63 -4.23
C ILE A 231 -15.42 -15.10 -4.20
N PRO A 232 -16.59 -14.53 -3.91
CA PRO A 232 -16.74 -13.09 -3.69
C PRO A 232 -15.81 -12.50 -2.63
N LEU A 233 -15.65 -13.17 -1.48
CA LEU A 233 -14.77 -12.71 -0.41
C LEU A 233 -13.29 -12.77 -0.82
N ILE A 234 -12.87 -13.83 -1.51
CA ILE A 234 -11.51 -13.96 -2.04
C ILE A 234 -11.24 -12.91 -3.13
N ALA A 235 -12.23 -12.64 -3.99
CA ALA A 235 -12.15 -11.61 -5.02
C ALA A 235 -11.90 -10.23 -4.41
N HIS A 236 -12.57 -9.92 -3.30
CA HIS A 236 -12.36 -8.71 -2.52
C HIS A 236 -10.92 -8.60 -1.99
N ASP A 237 -10.46 -9.60 -1.24
CA ASP A 237 -9.13 -9.57 -0.61
C ASP A 237 -8.05 -9.38 -1.67
N ARG A 238 -8.18 -10.06 -2.80
CA ARG A 238 -7.25 -9.97 -3.93
C ARG A 238 -7.31 -8.64 -4.66
N ALA A 239 -8.50 -8.14 -4.96
CA ALA A 239 -8.66 -6.86 -5.66
C ALA A 239 -8.15 -5.68 -4.81
N GLY A 240 -8.48 -5.68 -3.52
CA GLY A 240 -7.97 -4.70 -2.55
C GLY A 240 -6.44 -4.77 -2.41
N PHE A 241 -5.88 -5.98 -2.33
CA PHE A 241 -4.43 -6.20 -2.33
C PHE A 241 -3.74 -5.63 -3.58
N GLY A 242 -4.23 -5.97 -4.77
CA GLY A 242 -3.70 -5.44 -6.03
C GLY A 242 -3.78 -3.92 -6.10
N GLY A 243 -4.90 -3.33 -5.67
CA GLY A 243 -5.11 -1.88 -5.59
C GLY A 243 -4.08 -1.17 -4.72
N VAL A 244 -3.81 -1.69 -3.51
CA VAL A 244 -2.81 -1.11 -2.60
C VAL A 244 -1.40 -1.26 -3.13
N ILE A 245 -1.02 -2.42 -3.72
CA ILE A 245 0.31 -2.57 -4.34
C ILE A 245 0.48 -1.56 -5.48
N CYS A 246 -0.52 -1.46 -6.36
CA CYS A 246 -0.48 -0.54 -7.50
C CYS A 246 -0.28 0.90 -7.03
N THR A 247 -1.08 1.32 -6.04
CA THR A 247 -1.01 2.66 -5.46
C THR A 247 0.33 2.91 -4.77
N THR A 248 0.85 1.94 -4.01
CA THR A 248 2.17 2.03 -3.37
C THR A 248 3.28 2.16 -4.42
N GLY A 249 3.18 1.42 -5.52
CA GLY A 249 4.10 1.53 -6.65
C GLY A 249 4.11 2.93 -7.27
N ILE A 250 2.94 3.55 -7.46
CA ILE A 250 2.82 4.95 -7.92
C ILE A 250 3.57 5.89 -6.96
N VAL A 251 3.32 5.75 -5.65
CA VAL A 251 3.95 6.60 -4.63
C VAL A 251 5.47 6.41 -4.63
N VAL A 252 5.97 5.17 -4.61
CA VAL A 252 7.41 4.89 -4.64
C VAL A 252 8.06 5.43 -5.92
N LEU A 253 7.42 5.25 -7.08
CA LEU A 253 7.95 5.71 -8.37
C LEU A 253 8.17 7.23 -8.36
N PHE A 254 7.15 7.99 -7.95
CA PHE A 254 7.25 9.45 -7.92
C PHE A 254 8.09 9.98 -6.76
N CYS A 255 8.14 9.30 -5.61
CA CYS A 255 9.09 9.62 -4.55
C CYS A 255 10.54 9.47 -5.04
N VAL A 256 10.88 8.38 -5.74
CA VAL A 256 12.24 8.19 -6.29
C VAL A 256 12.52 9.20 -7.40
N TRP A 257 11.55 9.46 -8.28
CA TRP A 257 11.70 10.34 -9.44
C TRP A 257 11.81 11.83 -9.06
N CYS A 258 10.89 12.33 -8.22
CA CYS A 258 10.68 13.74 -7.92
C CYS A 258 11.36 14.22 -6.63
N ALA A 259 11.75 13.34 -5.70
CA ALA A 259 12.40 13.79 -4.47
C ALA A 259 13.91 13.98 -4.66
N LYS A 260 14.45 15.01 -4.03
CA LYS A 260 15.90 15.16 -3.89
C LYS A 260 16.46 14.06 -2.96
N PRO A 261 17.69 13.57 -3.19
CA PRO A 261 18.32 12.57 -2.34
C PRO A 261 18.40 13.11 -0.91
N SER A 262 17.95 12.32 0.05
CA SER A 262 17.96 12.71 1.45
C SER A 262 17.87 11.50 2.36
N LYS A 263 18.36 11.66 3.60
CA LYS A 263 18.36 10.60 4.60
C LYS A 263 16.94 10.12 4.91
N SER A 264 15.98 11.04 5.03
CA SER A 264 14.59 10.67 5.33
C SER A 264 13.94 9.91 4.18
N LEU A 265 14.24 10.26 2.92
CA LEU A 265 13.79 9.50 1.75
C LEU A 265 14.32 8.07 1.79
N TRP A 266 15.62 7.91 2.06
CA TRP A 266 16.22 6.58 2.16
C TRP A 266 15.58 5.76 3.29
N GLN A 267 15.39 6.37 4.46
CA GLN A 267 14.79 5.71 5.62
C GLN A 267 13.35 5.25 5.35
N VAL A 268 12.50 6.11 4.79
CA VAL A 268 11.10 5.74 4.52
C VAL A 268 11.02 4.68 3.41
N LEU A 269 11.83 4.80 2.35
CA LEU A 269 11.87 3.78 1.30
C LEU A 269 12.32 2.44 1.86
N PHE A 270 13.43 2.42 2.61
CA PHE A 270 13.93 1.20 3.24
C PHE A 270 12.89 0.57 4.18
N PHE A 271 12.26 1.36 5.04
CA PHE A 271 11.22 0.87 5.94
C PHE A 271 10.01 0.31 5.17
N ALA A 272 9.48 1.07 4.21
CA ALA A 272 8.34 0.67 3.39
C ALA A 272 8.64 -0.60 2.57
N GLY A 273 9.82 -0.67 1.95
CA GLY A 273 10.26 -1.85 1.23
C GLY A 273 10.47 -3.06 2.15
N ALA A 274 11.09 -2.87 3.32
CA ALA A 274 11.31 -3.94 4.28
C ALA A 274 9.99 -4.54 4.77
N VAL A 275 9.04 -3.73 5.25
CA VAL A 275 7.75 -4.24 5.73
C VAL A 275 6.91 -4.83 4.60
N GLY A 276 6.89 -4.19 3.43
CA GLY A 276 6.14 -4.68 2.27
C GLY A 276 6.66 -6.03 1.77
N PHE A 277 7.96 -6.13 1.46
CA PHE A 277 8.56 -7.38 0.96
C PHE A 277 8.63 -8.47 2.04
N ALA A 278 8.89 -8.13 3.31
CA ALA A 278 8.91 -9.12 4.38
C ALA A 278 7.53 -9.76 4.57
N SER A 279 6.45 -8.97 4.56
CA SER A 279 5.09 -9.51 4.63
C SER A 279 4.74 -10.32 3.37
N ALA A 280 5.02 -9.78 2.19
CA ALA A 280 4.71 -10.45 0.92
C ALA A 280 5.47 -11.76 0.74
N ILE A 281 6.74 -11.85 1.13
CA ILE A 281 7.55 -13.07 0.94
C ILE A 281 7.44 -13.99 2.15
N GLY A 282 7.55 -13.44 3.37
CA GLY A 282 7.68 -14.20 4.61
C GLY A 282 6.44 -15.01 4.99
N VAL A 283 5.26 -14.65 4.49
CA VAL A 283 4.04 -15.43 4.75
C VAL A 283 4.03 -16.78 4.03
N HIS A 284 4.64 -16.88 2.85
CA HIS A 284 4.60 -18.07 2.00
C HIS A 284 5.15 -19.35 2.68
N PRO A 285 6.33 -19.35 3.32
CA PRO A 285 6.78 -20.52 4.07
C PRO A 285 5.89 -20.85 5.27
N ALA A 286 5.23 -19.86 5.88
CA ALA A 286 4.31 -20.11 6.99
C ALA A 286 3.01 -20.81 6.55
N VAL A 287 2.54 -20.54 5.32
CA VAL A 287 1.31 -21.15 4.77
C VAL A 287 1.56 -22.33 3.82
N GLY A 288 2.81 -22.57 3.43
CA GLY A 288 3.19 -23.64 2.48
C GLY A 288 2.97 -23.32 1.00
N TYR A 289 2.62 -22.07 0.64
CA TYR A 289 2.41 -21.67 -0.76
C TYR A 289 3.73 -21.33 -1.45
N LEU A 290 4.55 -22.33 -1.78
CA LEU A 290 5.94 -22.13 -2.22
C LEU A 290 6.14 -22.20 -3.75
N ASN A 291 5.11 -21.94 -4.55
CA ASN A 291 5.22 -22.00 -6.00
C ASN A 291 6.18 -20.90 -6.52
N LEU A 292 7.29 -21.29 -7.16
CA LEU A 292 8.31 -20.34 -7.59
C LEU A 292 7.83 -19.35 -8.66
N ILE A 293 6.89 -19.74 -9.53
CA ILE A 293 6.32 -18.83 -10.54
C ILE A 293 5.48 -17.75 -9.85
N HIS A 294 4.74 -18.13 -8.81
CA HIS A 294 3.97 -17.20 -7.98
C HIS A 294 4.88 -16.25 -7.18
N LEU A 295 5.95 -16.77 -6.54
CA LEU A 295 6.88 -15.97 -5.74
C LEU A 295 7.85 -15.10 -6.56
N ALA A 296 8.16 -15.50 -7.80
CA ALA A 296 9.22 -14.87 -8.60
C ALA A 296 9.08 -13.34 -8.73
N PRO A 297 7.90 -12.75 -9.02
CA PRO A 297 7.76 -11.30 -9.11
C PRO A 297 8.15 -10.59 -7.80
N ALA A 298 7.75 -11.13 -6.65
CA ALA A 298 8.06 -10.55 -5.34
C ALA A 298 9.55 -10.69 -5.00
N LEU A 299 10.15 -11.86 -5.26
CA LEU A 299 11.58 -12.11 -5.03
C LEU A 299 12.46 -11.22 -5.90
N LEU A 300 12.17 -11.14 -7.20
CA LEU A 300 12.89 -10.28 -8.14
C LEU A 300 12.75 -8.80 -7.75
N GLY A 301 11.54 -8.38 -7.38
CA GLY A 301 11.28 -7.04 -6.86
C GLY A 301 12.08 -6.72 -5.61
N ALA A 302 12.15 -7.66 -4.65
CA ALA A 302 12.89 -7.50 -3.40
C ALA A 302 14.40 -7.42 -3.63
N ILE A 303 14.97 -8.28 -4.48
CA ILE A 303 16.40 -8.24 -4.83
C ILE A 303 16.73 -6.92 -5.52
N SER A 304 15.95 -6.54 -6.54
CA SER A 304 16.10 -5.25 -7.23
C SER A 304 16.03 -4.08 -6.26
N PHE A 305 15.06 -4.10 -5.34
CA PHE A 305 14.89 -3.08 -4.31
C PHE A 305 16.08 -3.02 -3.35
N LEU A 306 16.53 -4.16 -2.82
CA LEU A 306 17.63 -4.22 -1.85
C LEU A 306 18.95 -3.74 -2.46
N VAL A 307 19.25 -4.15 -3.69
CA VAL A 307 20.42 -3.63 -4.42
C VAL A 307 20.24 -2.14 -4.70
N GLY A 308 19.05 -1.73 -5.15
CA GLY A 308 18.73 -0.34 -5.44
C GLY A 308 18.91 0.60 -4.24
N ILE A 309 18.35 0.23 -3.09
CA ILE A 309 18.40 1.02 -1.86
C ILE A 309 19.81 1.03 -1.26
N ALA A 310 20.56 -0.08 -1.37
CA ALA A 310 21.95 -0.15 -0.94
C ALA A 310 22.86 0.78 -1.76
N LEU A 311 22.72 0.77 -3.08
CA LEU A 311 23.46 1.66 -3.98
C LEU A 311 23.10 3.15 -3.77
N CYS A 312 21.87 3.43 -3.32
CA CYS A 312 21.42 4.78 -2.99
C CYS A 312 21.86 5.25 -1.59
N TYR A 313 22.38 4.37 -0.72
CA TYR A 313 22.63 4.67 0.69
C TYR A 313 23.58 5.84 0.89
N ARG A 314 24.79 5.76 0.33
CA ARG A 314 25.82 6.78 0.58
C ARG A 314 25.38 8.17 0.09
N PRO A 315 24.93 8.36 -1.17
CA PRO A 315 24.51 9.68 -1.66
C PRO A 315 23.29 10.24 -0.91
N MET A 316 22.34 9.40 -0.48
CA MET A 316 21.15 9.88 0.23
C MET A 316 21.42 10.20 1.71
N VAL A 317 22.28 9.43 2.38
CA VAL A 317 22.48 9.53 3.84
C VAL A 317 23.61 10.46 4.23
N TYR A 318 24.70 10.48 3.46
CA TYR A 318 25.89 11.26 3.77
C TYR A 318 26.11 12.45 2.82
N GLY A 319 25.37 12.52 1.71
CA GLY A 319 25.69 13.43 0.62
C GLY A 319 26.84 12.90 -0.26
N ASP A 320 27.12 13.62 -1.35
CA ASP A 320 28.32 13.40 -2.16
C ASP A 320 29.58 13.93 -1.45
#